data_AF-A0A2J8A3T4-F1
#
_entry.id   AF-A0A2J8A3T4-F1
#
_cell.length_a   1.000
_cell.length_b   1.000
_cell.length_c   1.000
_cell.angle_alpha   90.00
_cell.angle_beta   90.00
_cell.angle_gamma   90.00
#
_symmetry.space_group_name_H-M   'P 1'
#
loop_
_entity.id
_entity.type
_entity.pdbx_description
1 polymer ?
#
loop_
_entity_poly.entity_id
_entity_poly.type
_entity_poly.pdbx_seq_one_letter_code
_entity_poly.pdbx_strand_id
1 'polypeptide(L)'
;MVLCGPPWHFAQHYLTPFWTYPTFYAAFVVGAILADEPLPAAAPPALAAALAGGVLPCLERLLRRAGEEQHGPEADVWQALGEQSGTRHLWTQLLAYGEPRQAAALVATLGKMLRQAGPARAFGPSASGNPFAALCGFVLESALGGTKEVEDAVAAQLWRLRMYAACEWLPELSRIMLKAMDAAGAPQEVPMYCTVLHWLTLVACRCGDGGAVAALEAGSSEDWRLLLTQNVRAVPLLAAALRRAEELHLQCVSPLVLSCCTVAVACPHELRQAAGGPSAWWPEMLRRLVPRLRHRGLAAAVEALAELLRVWGADGGDGSGGEAKQAHERLLRAVAVVDVQVRRFAATLVPPVEARALLRTCSFRGCARLAGDSEAEARLQACARCGAAWYCCRECQVSHWREGHKEACTGPGDSGRPG
;
A
#
# COMPACT_ATOMS: atom_id res chain seq x y z
N MET A 1 20.89 49.33 -31.22
CA MET A 1 21.69 48.65 -30.19
C MET A 1 21.35 49.32 -28.86
N VAL A 2 20.33 48.84 -28.14
CA VAL A 2 20.44 48.17 -26.81
C VAL A 2 21.32 49.01 -25.86
N LEU A 3 20.84 49.62 -24.76
CA LEU A 3 20.13 49.06 -23.61
C LEU A 3 19.27 50.14 -22.90
N CYS A 4 18.05 49.76 -22.50
CA CYS A 4 17.18 50.53 -21.63
C CYS A 4 17.37 50.11 -20.16
N GLY A 5 17.41 51.12 -19.30
CA GLY A 5 17.00 51.12 -17.90
C GLY A 5 17.02 52.59 -17.50
N PRO A 6 15.96 53.16 -16.87
CA PRO A 6 15.94 53.22 -15.40
C PRO A 6 14.47 53.32 -14.85
N PRO A 7 14.16 53.92 -13.67
CA PRO A 7 13.68 53.13 -12.53
C PRO A 7 12.46 53.72 -11.75
N TRP A 8 11.99 52.95 -10.75
CA TRP A 8 11.22 53.33 -9.54
C TRP A 8 9.76 53.88 -9.59
N HIS A 9 8.95 53.26 -8.71
CA HIS A 9 7.75 53.72 -7.98
C HIS A 9 6.40 53.92 -8.69
N PHE A 10 5.46 52.99 -8.45
CA PHE A 10 4.24 53.18 -7.63
C PHE A 10 3.28 51.99 -7.82
N ALA A 11 2.94 51.28 -6.73
CA ALA A 11 1.59 50.75 -6.45
C ALA A 11 1.64 49.82 -5.24
N GLN A 12 1.40 50.42 -4.06
CA GLN A 12 0.76 49.73 -2.94
C GLN A 12 -0.65 49.27 -3.33
N HIS A 13 -1.18 48.36 -2.51
CA HIS A 13 -2.55 47.85 -2.42
C HIS A 13 -2.84 46.58 -3.24
N TYR A 14 -2.62 45.42 -2.61
CA TYR A 14 -3.72 44.57 -2.11
C TYR A 14 -3.20 43.70 -0.96
N LEU A 15 -3.07 44.31 0.22
CA LEU A 15 -3.16 43.59 1.48
C LEU A 15 -4.63 43.21 1.66
N THR A 16 -4.96 41.93 1.48
CA THR A 16 -6.14 41.34 2.09
C THR A 16 -5.70 40.27 3.09
N PRO A 17 -6.39 40.12 4.22
CA PRO A 17 -5.80 39.59 5.44
C PRO A 17 -5.84 38.06 5.44
N PHE A 18 -4.75 37.44 5.87
CA PHE A 18 -4.57 36.00 6.12
C PHE A 18 -5.47 35.41 7.24
N TRP A 19 -6.66 35.95 7.48
CA TRP A 19 -7.48 35.72 8.68
C TRP A 19 -8.91 35.19 8.42
N THR A 20 -9.18 34.49 7.30
CA THR A 20 -10.54 33.97 7.01
C THR A 20 -10.74 32.47 7.07
N TYR A 21 -9.76 31.68 7.54
CA TYR A 21 -9.98 30.23 7.76
C TYR A 21 -9.61 29.78 9.18
N PRO A 22 -10.55 29.83 10.14
CA PRO A 22 -10.35 29.36 11.52
C PRO A 22 -10.01 27.86 11.62
N THR A 23 -10.31 27.07 10.59
CA THR A 23 -10.02 25.63 10.51
C THR A 23 -8.53 25.32 10.28
N PHE A 24 -7.76 26.23 9.68
CA PHE A 24 -6.35 25.99 9.34
C PHE A 24 -5.40 26.21 10.52
N TYR A 25 -5.75 27.11 11.46
CA TYR A 25 -4.95 27.34 12.66
C TYR A 25 -5.01 26.16 13.65
N ALA A 26 -6.13 25.41 13.65
CA ALA A 26 -6.30 24.21 14.47
C ALA A 26 -5.40 23.05 14.01
N ALA A 27 -5.20 22.87 12.70
CA ALA A 27 -4.30 21.84 12.16
C ALA A 27 -2.82 22.15 12.48
N PHE A 28 -2.45 23.43 12.52
CA PHE A 28 -1.09 23.89 12.82
C PHE A 28 -0.66 23.61 14.26
N VAL A 29 -1.56 23.75 15.23
CA VAL A 29 -1.26 23.49 16.66
C VAL A 29 -1.21 21.99 16.98
N VAL A 30 -1.93 21.15 16.22
CA VAL A 30 -1.98 19.69 16.44
C VAL A 30 -0.71 18.97 15.97
N GLY A 31 -0.03 19.46 14.94
CA GLY A 31 1.16 18.82 14.37
C GLY A 31 2.45 18.92 15.21
N ALA A 32 2.47 19.74 16.26
CA ALA A 32 3.66 19.98 17.10
C ALA A 32 3.72 19.12 18.38
N ILE A 33 2.71 18.29 18.64
CA ILE A 33 2.58 17.54 19.90
C ILE A 33 2.73 16.03 19.61
N LEU A 34 3.87 15.49 20.06
CA LEU A 34 4.25 14.06 20.24
C LEU A 34 4.86 13.36 19.01
N ALA A 35 6.19 13.46 18.89
CA ALA A 35 6.96 12.74 17.87
C ALA A 35 7.37 11.31 18.26
N ASP A 36 7.33 10.90 19.54
CA ASP A 36 7.83 9.58 19.97
C ASP A 36 7.07 8.95 21.16
N GLU A 37 5.94 9.53 21.59
CA GLU A 37 5.13 8.93 22.66
C GLU A 37 4.04 8.01 22.09
N PRO A 38 3.66 6.93 22.81
CA PRO A 38 2.52 6.10 22.43
C PRO A 38 1.27 6.98 22.28
N LEU A 39 0.44 6.66 21.29
CA LEU A 39 -0.80 7.39 21.06
C LEU A 39 -1.69 7.29 22.32
N PRO A 40 -2.21 8.41 22.84
CA PRO A 40 -3.11 8.37 24.00
C PRO A 40 -4.39 7.58 23.70
N ALA A 41 -5.02 7.02 24.74
CA ALA A 41 -6.28 6.28 24.58
C ALA A 41 -7.44 7.17 24.06
N ALA A 42 -7.35 8.49 24.26
CA ALA A 42 -8.31 9.47 23.77
C ALA A 42 -7.62 10.51 22.89
N ALA A 43 -8.36 11.03 21.90
CA ALA A 43 -7.86 12.08 21.02
C ALA A 43 -7.49 13.33 21.83
N PRO A 44 -6.31 13.95 21.58
CA PRO A 44 -5.98 15.25 22.17
C PRO A 44 -7.10 16.28 21.92
N PRO A 45 -7.40 17.19 22.88
CA PRO A 45 -8.57 18.08 22.77
C PRO A 45 -8.66 18.90 21.49
N ALA A 46 -7.54 19.42 21.00
CA ALA A 46 -7.49 20.17 19.74
C ALA A 46 -7.82 19.28 18.53
N LEU A 47 -7.31 18.04 18.51
CA LEU A 47 -7.63 17.07 17.47
C LEU A 47 -9.11 16.65 17.56
N ALA A 48 -9.63 16.39 18.76
CA ALA A 48 -11.03 16.04 18.97
C ALA A 48 -11.96 17.15 18.46
N ALA A 49 -11.65 18.42 18.74
CA ALA A 49 -12.38 19.56 18.22
C ALA A 49 -12.30 19.66 16.69
N ALA A 50 -11.12 19.42 16.10
CA ALA A 50 -10.95 19.42 14.64
C ALA A 50 -11.75 18.28 13.96
N LEU A 51 -11.73 17.08 14.54
CA LEU A 51 -12.53 15.93 14.07
C LEU A 51 -14.03 16.23 14.16
N ALA A 52 -14.50 16.76 15.29
CA ALA A 52 -15.89 17.20 15.45
C ALA A 52 -16.28 18.32 14.47
N GLY A 53 -15.31 19.19 14.12
CA GLY A 53 -15.46 20.22 13.09
C GLY A 53 -15.42 19.73 11.65
N GLY A 54 -15.25 18.42 11.41
CA GLY A 54 -15.30 17.84 10.06
C GLY A 54 -13.99 17.93 9.27
N VAL A 55 -12.82 17.95 9.94
CA VAL A 55 -11.51 18.03 9.26
C VAL A 55 -11.30 16.90 8.24
N LEU A 56 -11.80 15.69 8.51
CA LEU A 56 -11.67 14.54 7.60
C LEU A 56 -12.41 14.76 6.26
N PRO A 57 -13.74 15.02 6.23
CA PRO A 57 -14.43 15.39 5.00
C PRO A 57 -13.83 16.61 4.29
N CYS A 58 -13.37 17.62 5.04
CA CYS A 58 -12.73 18.80 4.46
C CYS A 58 -11.43 18.47 3.72
N LEU A 59 -10.56 17.68 4.35
CA LEU A 59 -9.30 17.23 3.74
C LEU A 59 -9.56 16.32 2.53
N GLU A 60 -10.55 15.42 2.62
CA GLU A 60 -10.94 14.59 1.50
C GLU A 60 -11.37 15.45 0.31
N ARG A 61 -12.28 16.40 0.53
CA ARG A 61 -12.77 17.30 -0.53
C ARG A 61 -11.65 18.13 -1.15
N LEU A 62 -10.72 18.64 -0.33
CA LEU A 62 -9.54 19.34 -0.82
C LEU A 62 -8.73 18.46 -1.78
N LEU A 63 -8.45 17.23 -1.39
CA LEU A 63 -7.72 16.27 -2.21
C LEU A 63 -8.45 15.91 -3.51
N ARG A 64 -9.78 15.75 -3.46
CA ARG A 64 -10.58 15.50 -4.66
C ARG A 64 -10.44 16.63 -5.66
N ARG A 65 -10.63 17.87 -5.22
CA ARG A 65 -10.49 19.07 -6.07
C ARG A 65 -9.07 19.25 -6.59
N ALA A 66 -8.06 19.04 -5.75
CA ALA A 66 -6.66 19.06 -6.15
C ALA A 66 -6.34 18.02 -7.23
N GLY A 67 -7.00 16.85 -7.20
CA GLY A 67 -6.82 15.82 -8.22
C GLY A 67 -7.61 16.08 -9.51
N GLU A 68 -8.76 16.74 -9.42
CA GLU A 68 -9.53 17.20 -10.60
C GLU A 68 -8.79 18.33 -11.33
N GLU A 69 -8.23 19.28 -10.58
CA GLU A 69 -7.50 20.44 -11.09
C GLU A 69 -6.07 20.47 -10.54
N GLN A 70 -5.16 19.76 -11.20
CA GLN A 70 -3.78 19.54 -10.74
C GLN A 70 -2.89 20.79 -10.66
N HIS A 71 -3.35 21.92 -11.23
CA HIS A 71 -2.67 23.22 -11.16
C HIS A 71 -3.61 24.30 -10.60
N GLY A 72 -4.61 23.88 -9.82
CA GLY A 72 -5.57 24.76 -9.15
C GLY A 72 -5.13 25.12 -7.73
N PRO A 73 -5.82 26.08 -7.09
CA PRO A 73 -5.44 26.56 -5.76
C PRO A 73 -5.51 25.47 -4.69
N GLU A 74 -6.43 24.50 -4.80
CA GLU A 74 -6.47 23.34 -3.90
C GLU A 74 -5.23 22.44 -4.02
N ALA A 75 -4.64 22.32 -5.22
CA ALA A 75 -3.40 21.56 -5.43
C ALA A 75 -2.19 22.27 -4.79
N ASP A 76 -2.13 23.61 -4.87
CA ASP A 76 -1.09 24.41 -4.22
C ASP A 76 -1.15 24.28 -2.69
N VAL A 77 -2.36 24.36 -2.11
CA VAL A 77 -2.57 24.15 -0.67
C VAL A 77 -2.11 22.75 -0.25
N TRP A 78 -2.46 21.74 -1.04
CA TRP A 78 -2.02 20.38 -0.77
C TRP A 78 -0.50 20.22 -0.83
N GLN A 79 0.15 20.79 -1.85
CA GLN A 79 1.60 20.72 -1.99
C GLN A 79 2.30 21.37 -0.78
N ALA A 80 1.84 22.56 -0.37
CA ALA A 80 2.35 23.25 0.80
C ALA A 80 2.17 22.44 2.10
N LEU A 81 1.06 21.71 2.23
CA LEU A 81 0.84 20.80 3.37
C LEU A 81 1.78 19.58 3.31
N GLY A 82 2.02 19.02 2.13
CA GLY A 82 2.90 17.86 1.95
C GLY A 82 4.36 18.13 2.30
N GLU A 83 4.82 19.37 2.11
CA GLU A 83 6.19 19.81 2.42
C GLU A 83 6.44 20.02 3.93
N GLN A 84 5.38 20.05 4.76
CA GLN A 84 5.51 20.25 6.20
C GLN A 84 5.80 18.95 6.96
N SER A 85 6.73 19.03 7.91
CA SER A 85 7.17 17.88 8.72
C SER A 85 6.07 17.34 9.65
N GLY A 86 5.15 18.20 10.12
CA GLY A 86 4.06 17.84 11.05
C GLY A 86 2.90 17.07 10.41
N THR A 87 2.79 17.11 9.08
CA THR A 87 1.68 16.50 8.32
C THR A 87 1.66 14.98 8.53
N ARG A 88 2.83 14.37 8.67
CA ARG A 88 3.04 12.95 8.93
C ARG A 88 2.33 12.48 10.21
N HIS A 89 2.57 13.11 11.34
CA HIS A 89 1.94 12.73 12.61
C HIS A 89 0.42 12.96 12.57
N LEU A 90 -0.02 14.04 11.94
CA LEU A 90 -1.43 14.34 11.75
C LEU A 90 -2.17 13.19 11.03
N TRP A 91 -1.61 12.63 9.95
CA TRP A 91 -2.23 11.50 9.25
C TRP A 91 -2.42 10.27 10.14
N THR A 92 -1.41 9.94 10.96
CA THR A 92 -1.52 8.81 11.89
C THR A 92 -2.63 9.04 12.91
N GLN A 93 -2.72 10.26 13.46
CA GLN A 93 -3.77 10.63 14.40
C GLN A 93 -5.17 10.66 13.75
N LEU A 94 -5.30 11.17 12.53
CA LEU A 94 -6.57 11.19 11.79
C LEU A 94 -7.11 9.78 11.56
N LEU A 95 -6.24 8.81 11.23
CA LEU A 95 -6.63 7.41 11.09
C LEU A 95 -6.94 6.77 12.46
N ALA A 96 -6.17 7.09 13.49
CA ALA A 96 -6.32 6.50 14.81
C ALA A 96 -7.60 6.93 15.54
N TYR A 97 -8.02 8.19 15.41
CA TYR A 97 -9.14 8.76 16.17
C TYR A 97 -10.34 9.20 15.32
N GLY A 98 -10.18 9.26 14.00
CA GLY A 98 -11.24 9.69 13.09
C GLY A 98 -12.41 8.73 13.00
N GLU A 99 -13.54 9.20 12.47
CA GLU A 99 -14.64 8.29 12.12
C GLU A 99 -14.16 7.32 11.02
N PRO A 100 -14.29 5.99 11.20
CA PRO A 100 -13.65 5.01 10.33
C PRO A 100 -14.04 5.12 8.85
N ARG A 101 -15.31 5.42 8.54
CA ARG A 101 -15.80 5.54 7.16
C ARG A 101 -15.25 6.79 6.46
N GLN A 102 -15.18 7.92 7.16
CA GLN A 102 -14.58 9.17 6.66
C GLN A 102 -13.06 9.03 6.48
N ALA A 103 -12.37 8.38 7.42
CA ALA A 103 -10.95 8.09 7.30
C ALA A 103 -10.67 7.16 6.10
N ALA A 104 -11.51 6.13 5.90
CA ALA A 104 -11.43 5.25 4.73
C ALA A 104 -11.72 6.02 3.42
N ALA A 105 -12.60 7.01 3.43
CA ALA A 105 -12.90 7.84 2.26
C ALA A 105 -11.69 8.70 1.84
N LEU A 106 -11.01 9.28 2.84
CA LEU A 106 -9.75 9.99 2.64
C LEU A 106 -8.65 9.09 2.05
N VAL A 107 -8.48 7.88 2.61
CA VAL A 107 -7.54 6.86 2.11
C VAL A 107 -7.87 6.43 0.67
N ALA A 108 -9.15 6.19 0.37
CA ALA A 108 -9.60 5.83 -0.97
C ALA A 108 -9.33 6.94 -1.98
N THR A 109 -9.60 8.21 -1.60
CA THR A 109 -9.32 9.38 -2.43
C THR A 109 -7.83 9.49 -2.76
N LEU A 110 -6.92 9.32 -1.77
CA LEU A 110 -5.48 9.25 -2.02
C LEU A 110 -5.10 8.12 -2.99
N GLY A 111 -5.73 6.95 -2.86
CA GLY A 111 -5.50 5.83 -3.77
C GLY A 111 -5.90 6.15 -5.21
N LYS A 112 -6.99 6.92 -5.41
CA LYS A 112 -7.39 7.40 -6.74
C LYS A 112 -6.41 8.42 -7.31
N MET A 113 -5.92 9.34 -6.48
CA MET A 113 -4.90 10.31 -6.92
C MET A 113 -3.59 9.63 -7.31
N LEU A 114 -3.16 8.61 -6.55
CA LEU A 114 -2.00 7.78 -6.90
C LEU A 114 -2.18 7.13 -8.28
N ARG A 115 -3.37 6.61 -8.58
CA ARG A 115 -3.70 6.05 -9.90
C ARG A 115 -3.68 7.09 -11.03
N GLN A 116 -4.13 8.32 -10.78
CA GLN A 116 -4.10 9.42 -11.77
C GLN A 116 -2.68 9.91 -12.07
N ALA A 117 -1.81 9.98 -11.06
CA ALA A 117 -0.46 10.51 -11.24
C ALA A 117 0.39 9.65 -12.19
N GLY A 118 0.15 8.34 -12.21
CA GLY A 118 0.84 7.40 -13.09
C GLY A 118 2.34 7.25 -12.79
N PRO A 119 3.03 6.33 -13.48
CA PRO A 119 4.43 5.99 -13.21
C PRO A 119 5.42 7.10 -13.57
N ALA A 120 5.13 7.91 -14.60
CA ALA A 120 6.05 8.95 -15.09
C ALA A 120 6.18 10.15 -14.14
N ARG A 121 5.13 10.46 -13.37
CA ARG A 121 5.15 11.53 -12.36
C ARG A 121 5.51 11.03 -10.96
N ALA A 122 5.40 9.72 -10.71
CA ALA A 122 5.88 9.10 -9.48
C ALA A 122 7.41 9.19 -9.32
N PHE A 123 8.13 9.29 -10.44
CA PHE A 123 9.57 9.08 -10.55
C PHE A 123 10.25 10.11 -11.47
N GLY A 124 9.70 11.33 -11.58
CA GLY A 124 10.29 12.38 -12.41
C GLY A 124 11.62 12.91 -11.82
N PRO A 125 12.50 13.52 -12.64
CA PRO A 125 13.80 14.05 -12.21
C PRO A 125 13.71 15.33 -11.34
N SER A 126 12.50 15.72 -10.89
CA SER A 126 12.36 16.80 -9.92
C SER A 126 12.93 16.32 -8.58
N ALA A 127 13.69 17.17 -7.90
CA ALA A 127 14.26 16.90 -6.58
C ALA A 127 13.20 16.64 -5.48
N SER A 128 11.92 16.70 -5.82
CA SER A 128 10.76 16.30 -5.04
C SER A 128 10.01 15.18 -5.76
N GLY A 129 10.18 13.93 -5.31
CA GLY A 129 9.32 12.82 -5.71
C GLY A 129 7.83 13.12 -5.52
N ASN A 130 6.96 12.27 -6.06
CA ASN A 130 5.52 12.51 -5.99
C ASN A 130 5.03 12.58 -4.52
N PRO A 131 4.49 13.73 -4.06
CA PRO A 131 4.13 13.92 -2.65
C PRO A 131 3.03 12.94 -2.19
N PHE A 132 2.15 12.50 -3.09
CA PHE A 132 1.14 11.47 -2.80
C PHE A 132 1.78 10.11 -2.54
N ALA A 133 2.77 9.77 -3.35
CA ALA A 133 3.46 8.50 -3.28
C ALA A 133 4.31 8.43 -1.98
N ALA A 134 5.02 9.52 -1.65
CA ALA A 134 5.74 9.66 -0.39
C ALA A 134 4.82 9.57 0.83
N LEU A 135 3.65 10.23 0.79
CA LEU A 135 2.68 10.15 1.88
C LEU A 135 2.09 8.74 2.04
N CYS A 136 1.73 8.07 0.94
CA CYS A 136 1.26 6.67 0.99
C CYS A 136 2.33 5.78 1.63
N GLY A 137 3.60 5.97 1.24
CA GLY A 137 4.75 5.32 1.85
C GLY A 137 4.81 5.54 3.36
N PHE A 138 4.69 6.79 3.82
CA PHE A 138 4.73 7.15 5.23
C PHE A 138 3.57 6.55 6.05
N VAL A 139 2.33 6.64 5.56
CA VAL A 139 1.15 6.10 6.26
C VAL A 139 1.28 4.58 6.46
N LEU A 140 1.87 3.90 5.47
CA LEU A 140 2.17 2.48 5.52
C LEU A 140 3.42 2.14 6.37
N GLU A 141 4.46 2.98 6.37
CA GLU A 141 5.75 2.76 7.05
C GLU A 141 5.70 3.05 8.56
N SER A 142 4.97 4.10 8.97
CA SER A 142 4.76 4.46 10.39
C SER A 142 4.16 3.32 11.24
N ALA A 143 3.62 2.28 10.60
CA ALA A 143 3.15 1.06 11.23
C ALA A 143 4.27 0.17 11.79
N LEU A 144 5.47 0.30 11.25
CA LEU A 144 6.62 -0.55 11.52
C LEU A 144 7.56 0.04 12.59
N GLY A 145 7.42 1.35 12.88
CA GLY A 145 8.35 2.12 13.72
C GLY A 145 8.03 2.21 15.21
N GLY A 146 6.87 1.72 15.68
CA GLY A 146 6.55 1.79 17.10
C GLY A 146 5.12 1.39 17.44
N THR A 147 4.99 0.46 18.38
CA THR A 147 3.94 0.46 19.41
C THR A 147 4.47 -0.39 20.57
N LYS A 148 4.93 0.29 21.63
CA LYS A 148 4.90 -0.33 22.95
C LYS A 148 3.41 -0.46 23.29
N GLU A 149 3.00 -1.72 23.37
CA GLU A 149 1.67 -2.22 23.75
C GLU A 149 0.56 -2.04 22.71
N VAL A 150 0.01 -3.18 22.29
CA VAL A 150 -0.83 -3.41 21.11
C VAL A 150 -2.28 -3.70 21.55
N GLU A 151 -2.66 -3.30 22.76
CA GLU A 151 -3.90 -3.79 23.39
C GLU A 151 -5.04 -2.76 23.45
N ASP A 152 -4.83 -1.54 22.94
CA ASP A 152 -5.85 -0.49 23.01
C ASP A 152 -6.62 -0.30 21.70
N ALA A 153 -7.90 0.06 21.81
CA ALA A 153 -8.85 0.21 20.68
C ALA A 153 -8.35 1.17 19.57
N VAL A 154 -7.56 2.17 19.95
CA VAL A 154 -6.92 3.13 19.04
C VAL A 154 -5.95 2.44 18.09
N ALA A 155 -5.13 1.52 18.61
CA ALA A 155 -4.19 0.73 17.81
C ALA A 155 -4.94 -0.21 16.86
N ALA A 156 -6.01 -0.86 17.34
CA ALA A 156 -6.84 -1.74 16.51
C ALA A 156 -7.49 -1.00 15.33
N GLN A 157 -8.04 0.21 15.57
CA GLN A 157 -8.58 1.04 14.50
C GLN A 157 -7.50 1.45 13.49
N LEU A 158 -6.34 1.91 13.98
CA LEU A 158 -5.24 2.34 13.14
C LEU A 158 -4.75 1.20 12.22
N TRP A 159 -4.61 -0.02 12.75
CA TRP A 159 -4.25 -1.19 11.95
C TRP A 159 -5.33 -1.57 10.94
N ARG A 160 -6.62 -1.47 11.31
CA ARG A 160 -7.73 -1.70 10.37
C ARG A 160 -7.68 -0.74 9.19
N LEU A 161 -7.47 0.56 9.43
CA LEU A 161 -7.36 1.58 8.39
C LEU A 161 -6.07 1.48 7.57
N ARG A 162 -4.96 1.08 8.19
CA ARG A 162 -3.71 0.77 7.45
C ARG A 162 -3.86 -0.44 6.55
N MET A 163 -4.56 -1.48 7.00
CA MET A 163 -4.89 -2.62 6.15
C MET A 163 -5.82 -2.22 5.00
N TYR A 164 -6.79 -1.34 5.24
CA TYR A 164 -7.61 -0.76 4.17
C TYR A 164 -6.75 0.05 3.18
N ALA A 165 -5.84 0.87 3.67
CA ALA A 165 -4.88 1.60 2.85
C ALA A 165 -3.98 0.66 2.03
N ALA A 166 -3.49 -0.42 2.62
CA ALA A 166 -2.72 -1.45 1.92
C ALA A 166 -3.54 -2.10 0.79
N CYS A 167 -4.81 -2.40 1.04
CA CYS A 167 -5.75 -2.91 0.04
C CYS A 167 -5.96 -1.96 -1.15
N GLU A 168 -5.95 -0.65 -0.91
CA GLU A 168 -6.19 0.39 -1.91
C GLU A 168 -4.92 0.84 -2.65
N TRP A 169 -3.77 0.82 -1.98
CA TRP A 169 -2.54 1.43 -2.49
C TRP A 169 -1.50 0.41 -2.96
N LEU A 170 -1.29 -0.71 -2.27
CA LEU A 170 -0.25 -1.68 -2.66
C LEU A 170 -0.34 -2.18 -4.11
N PRO A 171 -1.53 -2.47 -4.66
CA PRO A 171 -1.65 -2.87 -6.07
C PRO A 171 -1.10 -1.82 -7.03
N GLU A 172 -1.40 -0.55 -6.76
CA GLU A 172 -0.99 0.57 -7.59
C GLU A 172 0.49 0.92 -7.38
N LEU A 173 0.98 0.89 -6.14
CA LEU A 173 2.40 1.05 -5.81
C LEU A 173 3.25 -0.03 -6.50
N SER A 174 2.82 -1.29 -6.44
CA SER A 174 3.47 -2.39 -7.17
C SER A 174 3.48 -2.15 -8.67
N ARG A 175 2.35 -1.72 -9.26
CA ARG A 175 2.26 -1.39 -10.69
C ARG A 175 3.22 -0.26 -11.08
N ILE A 176 3.34 0.77 -10.23
CA ILE A 176 4.25 1.90 -10.42
C ILE A 176 5.71 1.42 -10.34
N MET A 177 6.06 0.62 -9.32
CA MET A 177 7.40 0.03 -9.15
C MET A 177 7.80 -0.87 -10.31
N LEU A 178 6.91 -1.76 -10.78
CA LEU A 178 7.18 -2.61 -11.94
C LEU A 178 7.53 -1.78 -13.18
N LYS A 179 6.71 -0.78 -13.49
CA LYS A 179 6.97 0.11 -14.63
C LYS A 179 8.24 0.93 -14.48
N ALA A 180 8.57 1.36 -13.26
CA ALA A 180 9.82 2.07 -13.00
C ALA A 180 11.03 1.15 -13.16
N MET A 181 10.94 -0.10 -12.70
CA MET A 181 12.03 -1.07 -12.87
C MET A 181 12.29 -1.42 -14.33
N ASP A 182 11.25 -1.41 -15.17
CA ASP A 182 11.35 -1.60 -16.62
C ASP A 182 11.88 -0.36 -17.37
N ALA A 183 11.82 0.83 -16.77
CA ALA A 183 12.32 2.06 -17.37
C ALA A 183 13.85 2.21 -17.17
N ALA A 184 14.56 2.50 -18.27
CA ALA A 184 15.99 2.81 -18.22
C ALA A 184 16.22 4.11 -17.41
N GLY A 185 17.05 4.05 -16.36
CA GLY A 185 17.37 5.20 -15.52
C GLY A 185 16.41 5.47 -14.35
N ALA A 186 15.73 4.44 -13.82
CA ALA A 186 14.79 4.58 -12.72
C ALA A 186 15.39 5.35 -11.51
N PRO A 187 14.62 6.27 -10.88
CA PRO A 187 15.10 7.00 -9.72
C PRO A 187 15.40 6.09 -8.55
N GLN A 188 16.43 6.49 -7.82
CA GLN A 188 16.93 5.83 -6.61
C GLN A 188 16.05 6.09 -5.38
N GLU A 189 14.79 6.49 -5.51
CA GLU A 189 13.96 6.83 -4.34
C GLU A 189 13.64 5.59 -3.49
N VAL A 190 14.48 5.39 -2.48
CA VAL A 190 14.58 4.24 -1.57
C VAL A 190 13.35 3.96 -0.68
N PRO A 191 12.67 4.96 -0.08
CA PRO A 191 11.74 4.69 1.02
C PRO A 191 10.55 3.82 0.61
N MET A 192 9.95 4.09 -0.56
CA MET A 192 8.77 3.38 -1.02
C MET A 192 9.04 1.89 -1.31
N TYR A 193 10.22 1.55 -1.85
CA TYR A 193 10.58 0.16 -2.12
C TYR A 193 10.59 -0.65 -0.82
N CYS A 194 11.28 -0.12 0.19
CA CYS A 194 11.33 -0.74 1.50
C CYS A 194 9.91 -0.90 2.09
N THR A 195 9.05 0.13 2.05
CA THR A 195 7.67 0.02 2.56
C THR A 195 6.87 -1.08 1.88
N VAL A 196 6.89 -1.16 0.54
CA VAL A 196 6.15 -2.19 -0.20
C VAL A 196 6.66 -3.59 0.16
N LEU A 197 7.98 -3.79 0.27
CA LEU A 197 8.57 -5.06 0.67
C LEU A 197 8.15 -5.47 2.10
N HIS A 198 8.17 -4.56 3.06
CA HIS A 198 7.68 -4.87 4.41
C HIS A 198 6.21 -5.29 4.40
N TRP A 199 5.36 -4.60 3.66
CA TRP A 199 3.94 -4.96 3.56
C TRP A 199 3.70 -6.29 2.84
N LEU A 200 4.48 -6.62 1.80
CA LEU A 200 4.46 -7.95 1.18
C LEU A 200 4.76 -9.04 2.21
N THR A 201 5.73 -8.77 3.09
CA THR A 201 6.11 -9.70 4.16
C THR A 201 4.95 -9.91 5.13
N LEU A 202 4.35 -8.82 5.63
CA LEU A 202 3.22 -8.89 6.57
C LEU A 202 2.02 -9.64 5.98
N VAL A 203 1.63 -9.32 4.74
CA VAL A 203 0.52 -9.97 4.03
C VAL A 203 0.83 -11.46 3.79
N ALA A 204 2.06 -11.79 3.35
CA ALA A 204 2.46 -13.17 3.11
C ALA A 204 2.44 -14.02 4.39
N CYS A 205 2.81 -13.45 5.55
CA CYS A 205 2.70 -14.14 6.84
C CYS A 205 1.25 -14.58 7.13
N ARG A 206 0.23 -13.82 6.73
CA ARG A 206 -1.19 -14.15 6.96
C ARG A 206 -1.74 -15.22 6.01
N CYS A 207 -1.08 -15.49 4.89
CA CYS A 207 -1.45 -16.58 4.00
C CYS A 207 -1.19 -17.98 4.59
N GLY A 208 -0.31 -18.09 5.60
CA GLY A 208 0.25 -19.36 6.11
C GLY A 208 -0.41 -19.97 7.35
N ASP A 209 -1.35 -19.29 8.02
CA ASP A 209 -1.94 -19.73 9.30
C ASP A 209 -3.06 -20.79 9.16
N GLY A 210 -2.85 -21.79 8.31
CA GLY A 210 -3.75 -22.95 8.14
C GLY A 210 -3.65 -24.02 9.25
N GLY A 211 -3.30 -23.63 10.48
CA GLY A 211 -3.34 -24.53 11.63
C GLY A 211 -4.76 -24.71 12.15
N ALA A 212 -5.17 -25.96 12.38
CA ALA A 212 -6.55 -26.44 12.62
C ALA A 212 -7.29 -25.91 13.88
N VAL A 213 -6.94 -24.76 14.46
CA VAL A 213 -7.60 -24.20 15.65
C VAL A 213 -8.02 -22.72 15.49
N ALA A 214 -7.65 -22.04 14.39
CA ALA A 214 -7.98 -20.62 14.17
C ALA A 214 -8.96 -20.37 13.01
N ALA A 215 -9.69 -21.40 12.56
CA ALA A 215 -10.53 -21.36 11.36
C ALA A 215 -11.91 -20.70 11.55
N LEU A 216 -12.19 -20.05 12.69
CA LEU A 216 -13.50 -19.45 12.94
C LEU A 216 -13.53 -17.92 12.96
N GLU A 217 -12.40 -17.21 12.94
CA GLU A 217 -12.40 -15.73 13.01
C GLU A 217 -11.42 -15.00 12.07
N ALA A 218 -10.57 -15.72 11.31
CA ALA A 218 -9.73 -15.10 10.29
C ALA A 218 -10.38 -15.33 8.90
N GLY A 219 -10.62 -14.24 8.14
CA GLY A 219 -11.03 -14.32 6.75
C GLY A 219 -10.16 -15.28 5.94
N SER A 220 -10.71 -15.81 4.84
CA SER A 220 -10.11 -16.97 4.17
C SER A 220 -8.65 -16.70 3.80
N SER A 221 -7.78 -17.70 3.98
CA SER A 221 -6.40 -17.67 3.49
C SER A 221 -6.34 -17.30 1.99
N GLU A 222 -7.41 -17.59 1.25
CA GLU A 222 -7.60 -17.24 -0.15
C GLU A 222 -7.68 -15.72 -0.40
N ASP A 223 -8.33 -14.93 0.46
CA ASP A 223 -8.41 -13.47 0.31
C ASP A 223 -7.02 -12.81 0.38
N TRP A 224 -6.19 -13.28 1.31
CA TRP A 224 -4.81 -12.82 1.48
C TRP A 224 -3.95 -13.20 0.28
N ARG A 225 -4.06 -14.44 -0.20
CA ARG A 225 -3.35 -14.89 -1.40
C ARG A 225 -3.78 -14.10 -2.63
N LEU A 226 -5.08 -13.85 -2.82
CA LEU A 226 -5.60 -13.06 -3.94
C LEU A 226 -5.08 -11.63 -3.93
N LEU A 227 -4.97 -11.00 -2.74
CA LEU A 227 -4.30 -9.71 -2.61
C LEU A 227 -2.84 -9.78 -3.07
N LEU A 228 -2.09 -10.78 -2.60
CA LEU A 228 -0.66 -10.92 -2.85
C LEU A 228 -0.34 -11.26 -4.32
N THR A 229 -1.05 -12.24 -4.90
CA THR A 229 -0.74 -12.83 -6.20
C THR A 229 -1.39 -12.08 -7.35
N GLN A 230 -2.69 -11.77 -7.25
CA GLN A 230 -3.44 -11.16 -8.34
C GLN A 230 -3.38 -9.62 -8.29
N ASN A 231 -3.67 -9.02 -7.14
CA ASN A 231 -3.74 -7.56 -7.05
C ASN A 231 -2.34 -6.93 -6.99
N VAL A 232 -1.47 -7.41 -6.10
CA VAL A 232 -0.12 -6.84 -5.91
C VAL A 232 0.89 -7.45 -6.89
N ARG A 233 0.64 -8.64 -7.45
CA ARG A 233 1.59 -9.33 -8.35
C ARG A 233 2.97 -9.49 -7.70
N ALA A 234 2.98 -9.99 -6.46
CA ALA A 234 4.19 -10.09 -5.65
C ALA A 234 5.32 -10.88 -6.32
N VAL A 235 5.00 -11.99 -7.00
CA VAL A 235 6.02 -12.83 -7.68
C VAL A 235 6.73 -12.05 -8.81
N PRO A 236 6.02 -11.45 -9.78
CA PRO A 236 6.63 -10.54 -10.76
C PRO A 236 7.39 -9.36 -10.15
N LEU A 237 6.83 -8.72 -9.11
CA LEU A 237 7.46 -7.56 -8.47
C LEU A 237 8.80 -7.92 -7.83
N LEU A 238 8.84 -9.01 -7.06
CA LEU A 238 10.05 -9.50 -6.41
C LEU A 238 11.07 -10.01 -7.43
N ALA A 239 10.63 -10.62 -8.54
CA ALA A 239 11.52 -11.02 -9.63
C ALA A 239 12.25 -9.79 -10.22
N ALA A 240 11.51 -8.71 -10.49
CA ALA A 240 12.07 -7.46 -10.99
C ALA A 240 13.01 -6.81 -9.97
N ALA A 241 12.63 -6.79 -8.68
CA ALA A 241 13.47 -6.26 -7.61
C ALA A 241 14.77 -7.05 -7.43
N LEU A 242 14.71 -8.39 -7.49
CA LEU A 242 15.89 -9.25 -7.43
C LEU A 242 16.86 -9.00 -8.60
N ARG A 243 16.35 -8.71 -9.81
CA ARG A 243 17.19 -8.37 -10.98
C ARG A 243 17.99 -7.08 -10.78
N ARG A 244 17.44 -6.15 -10.01
CA ARG A 244 18.05 -4.84 -9.72
C ARG A 244 18.63 -4.73 -8.32
N ALA A 245 18.74 -5.84 -7.59
CA ALA A 245 19.09 -5.82 -6.18
C ALA A 245 20.49 -5.24 -5.88
N GLU A 246 21.41 -5.29 -6.86
CA GLU A 246 22.72 -4.65 -6.79
C GLU A 246 22.62 -3.12 -6.77
N GLU A 247 21.64 -2.54 -7.47
CA GLU A 247 21.37 -1.10 -7.54
C GLU A 247 20.53 -0.60 -6.36
N LEU A 248 19.85 -1.51 -5.65
CA LEU A 248 19.04 -1.15 -4.49
C LEU A 248 19.92 -0.74 -3.31
N HIS A 249 19.43 0.28 -2.58
CA HIS A 249 20.02 0.73 -1.33
C HIS A 249 20.13 -0.42 -0.32
N LEU A 250 21.21 -0.45 0.45
CA LEU A 250 21.52 -1.53 1.40
C LEU A 250 20.38 -1.80 2.40
N GLN A 251 19.65 -0.76 2.80
CA GLN A 251 18.52 -0.88 3.72
C GLN A 251 17.38 -1.75 3.17
N CYS A 252 17.20 -1.83 1.85
CA CYS A 252 16.12 -2.61 1.24
C CYS A 252 16.52 -4.06 0.90
N VAL A 253 17.80 -4.44 1.05
CA VAL A 253 18.26 -5.82 0.75
C VAL A 253 17.63 -6.84 1.69
N SER A 254 17.58 -6.57 3.00
CA SER A 254 16.97 -7.51 3.94
C SER A 254 15.45 -7.59 3.83
N PRO A 255 14.70 -6.47 3.71
CA PRO A 255 13.28 -6.52 3.38
C PRO A 255 13.00 -7.30 2.10
N LEU A 256 13.82 -7.12 1.05
CA LEU A 256 13.67 -7.86 -0.22
C LEU A 256 13.81 -9.37 -0.02
N VAL A 257 14.90 -9.80 0.61
CA VAL A 257 15.15 -11.22 0.89
C VAL A 257 14.04 -11.81 1.75
N LEU A 258 13.64 -11.08 2.78
CA LEU A 258 12.59 -11.51 3.68
C LEU A 258 11.26 -11.69 2.94
N SER A 259 10.87 -10.70 2.13
CA SER A 259 9.67 -10.79 1.27
C SER A 259 9.73 -11.98 0.32
N CYS A 260 10.88 -12.24 -0.31
CA CYS A 260 11.04 -13.39 -1.20
C CYS A 260 10.78 -14.70 -0.46
N CYS A 261 11.35 -14.84 0.74
CA CYS A 261 11.18 -16.06 1.54
C CYS A 261 9.74 -16.24 2.02
N THR A 262 9.09 -15.19 2.55
CA THR A 262 7.71 -15.28 3.03
C THR A 262 6.71 -15.49 1.89
N VAL A 263 6.91 -14.85 0.73
CA VAL A 263 6.03 -15.03 -0.45
C VAL A 263 6.19 -16.43 -1.03
N ALA A 264 7.41 -16.98 -1.09
CA ALA A 264 7.64 -18.35 -1.54
C ALA A 264 6.97 -19.39 -0.63
N VAL A 265 6.91 -19.12 0.68
CA VAL A 265 6.17 -19.92 1.65
C VAL A 265 4.65 -19.79 1.44
N ALA A 266 4.16 -18.57 1.26
CA ALA A 266 2.73 -18.28 1.15
C ALA A 266 2.09 -18.77 -0.17
N CYS A 267 2.86 -18.70 -1.27
CA CYS A 267 2.39 -18.89 -2.64
C CYS A 267 3.36 -19.79 -3.45
N PRO A 268 3.62 -21.03 -3.01
CA PRO A 268 4.58 -21.91 -3.67
C PRO A 268 4.14 -22.33 -5.08
N HIS A 269 2.82 -22.44 -5.30
CA HIS A 269 2.26 -22.84 -6.59
C HIS A 269 2.45 -21.74 -7.65
N GLU A 270 2.14 -20.49 -7.31
CA GLU A 270 2.30 -19.33 -8.21
C GLU A 270 3.78 -19.09 -8.54
N LEU A 271 4.67 -19.29 -7.55
CA LEU A 271 6.11 -19.20 -7.78
C LEU A 271 6.60 -20.32 -8.71
N ARG A 272 6.10 -21.55 -8.55
CA ARG A 272 6.41 -22.67 -9.44
C ARG A 272 5.88 -22.42 -10.86
N GLN A 273 4.68 -21.90 -11.02
CA GLN A 273 4.12 -21.54 -12.32
C GLN A 273 4.92 -20.43 -13.04
N ALA A 274 5.57 -19.55 -12.27
CA ALA A 274 6.44 -18.52 -12.84
C ALA A 274 7.82 -19.05 -13.27
N ALA A 275 8.18 -20.28 -12.91
CA ALA A 275 9.43 -20.90 -13.31
C ALA A 275 9.49 -21.02 -14.85
N GLY A 276 10.56 -20.52 -15.46
CA GLY A 276 10.74 -20.50 -16.92
C GLY A 276 10.13 -19.29 -17.65
N GLY A 277 9.41 -18.40 -16.95
CA GLY A 277 8.87 -17.17 -17.53
C GLY A 277 9.74 -15.91 -17.29
N PRO A 278 9.31 -14.73 -17.78
CA PRO A 278 9.98 -13.44 -17.50
C PRO A 278 9.98 -13.05 -16.01
N SER A 279 9.13 -13.69 -15.21
CA SER A 279 9.06 -13.51 -13.75
C SER A 279 9.77 -14.62 -12.97
N ALA A 280 10.58 -15.46 -13.63
CA ALA A 280 11.32 -16.53 -12.97
C ALA A 280 12.34 -15.98 -11.96
N TRP A 281 12.39 -16.61 -10.79
CA TRP A 281 13.40 -16.35 -9.77
C TRP A 281 14.54 -17.35 -9.94
N TRP A 282 15.77 -16.85 -10.06
CA TRP A 282 16.95 -17.69 -10.22
C TRP A 282 17.70 -17.82 -8.89
N PRO A 283 18.16 -19.03 -8.51
CA PRO A 283 18.96 -19.25 -7.30
C PRO A 283 20.15 -18.28 -7.19
N GLU A 284 20.79 -17.96 -8.32
CA GLU A 284 21.97 -17.11 -8.41
C GLU A 284 21.66 -15.64 -8.07
N MET A 285 20.42 -15.17 -8.30
CA MET A 285 20.02 -13.82 -7.91
C MET A 285 19.98 -13.68 -6.40
N LEU A 286 19.51 -14.71 -5.70
CA LEU A 286 19.42 -14.72 -4.24
C LEU A 286 20.79 -14.89 -3.58
N ARG A 287 21.61 -15.82 -4.08
CA ARG A 287 22.94 -16.08 -3.53
C ARG A 287 23.88 -14.87 -3.63
N ARG A 288 23.74 -14.05 -4.69
CA ARG A 288 24.46 -12.77 -4.82
C ARG A 288 24.21 -11.78 -3.67
N LEU A 289 23.09 -11.92 -2.96
CA LEU A 289 22.75 -11.05 -1.83
C LEU A 289 23.37 -11.51 -0.51
N VAL A 290 23.77 -12.78 -0.37
CA VAL A 290 24.32 -13.35 0.88
C VAL A 290 25.47 -12.53 1.46
N PRO A 291 26.48 -12.07 0.69
CA PRO A 291 27.56 -11.25 1.23
C PRO A 291 27.09 -9.91 1.84
N ARG A 292 25.92 -9.41 1.45
CA ARG A 292 25.32 -8.16 1.94
C ARG A 292 24.43 -8.36 3.18
N LEU A 293 24.25 -9.60 3.65
CA LEU A 293 23.35 -9.97 4.76
C LEU A 293 24.04 -10.22 6.11
N ARG A 294 25.33 -9.85 6.25
CA ARG A 294 26.29 -10.32 7.29
C ARG A 294 25.90 -10.21 8.78
N HIS A 295 24.72 -9.68 9.13
CA HIS A 295 24.29 -9.51 10.54
C HIS A 295 22.83 -9.91 10.85
N ARG A 296 22.08 -10.53 9.94
CA ARG A 296 20.61 -10.65 10.09
C ARG A 296 20.02 -12.07 10.09
N GLY A 297 20.84 -13.11 10.13
CA GLY A 297 20.35 -14.50 10.21
C GLY A 297 19.56 -15.01 8.98
N LEU A 298 19.41 -14.20 7.93
CA LEU A 298 18.63 -14.53 6.73
C LEU A 298 19.36 -15.45 5.74
N ALA A 299 20.65 -15.71 5.93
CA ALA A 299 21.45 -16.53 5.01
C ALA A 299 20.87 -17.97 4.87
N ALA A 300 20.43 -18.58 5.96
CA ALA A 300 19.82 -19.90 5.93
C ALA A 300 18.50 -19.92 5.13
N ALA A 301 17.69 -18.86 5.23
CA ALA A 301 16.45 -18.71 4.47
C ALA A 301 16.75 -18.53 2.97
N VAL A 302 17.77 -17.74 2.63
CA VAL A 302 18.24 -17.56 1.26
C VAL A 302 18.67 -18.87 0.64
N GLU A 303 19.51 -19.65 1.33
CA GLU A 303 19.97 -20.93 0.79
C GLU A 303 18.83 -21.95 0.67
N ALA A 304 17.92 -22.01 1.65
CA ALA A 304 16.74 -22.87 1.57
C ALA A 304 15.83 -22.50 0.37
N LEU A 305 15.64 -21.21 0.10
CA LEU A 305 14.86 -20.72 -1.05
C LEU A 305 15.58 -21.01 -2.36
N ALA A 306 16.89 -20.75 -2.44
CA ALA A 306 17.69 -21.01 -3.62
C ALA A 306 17.68 -22.51 -3.99
N GLU A 307 17.73 -23.38 -2.99
CA GLU A 307 17.60 -24.83 -3.19
C GLU A 307 16.20 -25.24 -3.67
N LEU A 308 15.15 -24.66 -3.09
CA LEU A 308 13.77 -24.90 -3.54
C LEU A 308 13.57 -24.51 -5.01
N LEU A 309 14.08 -23.35 -5.41
CA LEU A 309 14.05 -22.88 -6.80
C LEU A 309 14.85 -23.78 -7.74
N ARG A 310 16.01 -24.29 -7.30
CA ARG A 310 16.82 -25.25 -8.07
C ARG A 310 16.04 -26.54 -8.34
N VAL A 311 15.39 -27.09 -7.32
CA VAL A 311 14.57 -28.31 -7.45
C VAL A 311 13.41 -28.06 -8.43
N TRP A 312 12.72 -26.93 -8.32
CA TRP A 312 11.63 -26.61 -9.26
C TRP A 312 12.10 -26.31 -10.69
N GLY A 313 13.30 -25.77 -10.88
CA GLY A 313 13.87 -25.47 -12.20
C GLY A 313 14.48 -26.69 -12.91
N ALA A 314 14.78 -27.76 -12.18
CA ALA A 314 15.33 -29.00 -12.75
C ALA A 314 14.25 -29.94 -13.34
N ASP A 315 12.98 -29.68 -13.05
CA ASP A 315 11.87 -30.54 -13.48
C ASP A 315 11.36 -30.21 -14.89
N GLY A 316 11.82 -30.98 -15.87
CA GLY A 316 11.10 -31.24 -17.12
C GLY A 316 10.10 -32.40 -17.02
N GLY A 317 9.97 -33.05 -15.85
CA GLY A 317 9.04 -34.15 -15.63
C GLY A 317 9.39 -34.98 -14.38
N ASP A 318 8.38 -35.27 -13.57
CA ASP A 318 8.28 -36.31 -12.51
C ASP A 318 9.37 -36.39 -11.42
N GLY A 319 10.23 -35.38 -11.27
CA GLY A 319 11.29 -35.33 -10.25
C GLY A 319 10.79 -34.92 -8.86
N SER A 320 10.56 -35.92 -8.01
CA SER A 320 10.65 -35.86 -6.54
C SER A 320 9.87 -34.73 -5.82
N GLY A 321 8.56 -34.93 -5.67
CA GLY A 321 7.77 -34.17 -4.68
C GLY A 321 8.38 -34.19 -3.26
N GLY A 322 9.19 -35.21 -2.93
CA GLY A 322 9.93 -35.34 -1.67
C GLY A 322 11.04 -34.32 -1.46
N GLU A 323 11.93 -34.09 -2.42
CA GLU A 323 13.04 -33.12 -2.24
C GLU A 323 12.51 -31.69 -2.20
N ALA A 324 11.56 -31.36 -3.07
CA ALA A 324 10.89 -30.07 -3.07
C ALA A 324 10.17 -29.80 -1.73
N LYS A 325 9.49 -30.82 -1.19
CA LYS A 325 8.84 -30.74 0.12
C LYS A 325 9.87 -30.51 1.24
N GLN A 326 10.98 -31.23 1.25
CA GLN A 326 12.04 -31.05 2.25
C GLN A 326 12.69 -29.66 2.16
N ALA A 327 12.94 -29.15 0.94
CA ALA A 327 13.46 -27.81 0.74
C ALA A 327 12.45 -26.74 1.22
N HIS A 328 11.17 -26.95 0.93
CA HIS A 328 10.09 -26.08 1.42
C HIS A 328 9.97 -26.12 2.96
N GLU A 329 10.09 -27.28 3.59
CA GLU A 329 10.11 -27.42 5.06
C GLU A 329 11.34 -26.76 5.71
N ARG A 330 12.51 -26.80 5.05
CA ARG A 330 13.69 -26.04 5.48
C ARG A 330 13.44 -24.53 5.39
N LEU A 331 12.84 -24.07 4.29
CA LEU A 331 12.48 -22.67 4.12
C LEU A 331 11.46 -22.22 5.16
N LEU A 332 10.41 -23.01 5.41
CA LEU A 332 9.43 -22.76 6.46
C LEU A 332 10.09 -22.58 7.83
N ARG A 333 11.01 -23.47 8.20
CA ARG A 333 11.76 -23.36 9.45
C ARG A 333 12.64 -22.12 9.51
N ALA A 334 13.34 -21.79 8.41
CA ALA A 334 14.19 -20.61 8.35
C ALA A 334 13.36 -19.31 8.42
N VAL A 335 12.21 -19.27 7.74
CA VAL A 335 11.24 -18.18 7.81
C VAL A 335 10.56 -18.13 9.18
N ALA A 336 10.45 -19.25 9.89
CA ALA A 336 9.85 -19.24 11.21
C ALA A 336 10.68 -18.51 12.28
N VAL A 337 11.98 -18.40 12.03
CA VAL A 337 12.94 -17.63 12.86
C VAL A 337 12.94 -16.15 12.49
N VAL A 338 12.20 -15.75 11.44
CA VAL A 338 12.04 -14.33 11.08
C VAL A 338 11.48 -13.54 12.25
N ASP A 339 12.01 -12.33 12.37
CA ASP A 339 11.69 -11.27 13.31
C ASP A 339 10.31 -11.40 13.98
N VAL A 340 10.33 -11.63 15.30
CA VAL A 340 9.15 -11.69 16.17
C VAL A 340 8.25 -10.45 15.99
N GLN A 341 8.83 -9.30 15.66
CA GLN A 341 8.07 -8.07 15.41
C GLN A 341 7.21 -8.16 14.15
N VAL A 342 7.74 -8.72 13.05
CA VAL A 342 6.98 -8.89 11.80
C VAL A 342 5.77 -9.79 12.02
N ARG A 343 5.94 -10.88 12.77
CA ARG A 343 4.84 -11.80 13.13
C ARG A 343 3.80 -11.11 14.02
N ARG A 344 4.24 -10.33 15.00
CA ARG A 344 3.36 -9.55 15.88
C ARG A 344 2.54 -8.55 15.06
N PHE A 345 3.16 -7.80 14.16
CA PHE A 345 2.45 -6.87 13.29
C PHE A 345 1.50 -7.59 12.34
N ALA A 346 1.92 -8.69 11.71
CA ALA A 346 1.04 -9.48 10.85
C ALA A 346 -0.22 -9.94 11.62
N ALA A 347 -0.08 -10.40 12.86
CA ALA A 347 -1.20 -10.83 13.70
C ALA A 347 -2.22 -9.71 13.99
N THR A 348 -1.82 -8.44 13.96
CA THR A 348 -2.73 -7.29 14.13
C THR A 348 -3.53 -6.95 12.88
N LEU A 349 -3.17 -7.51 11.73
CA LEU A 349 -3.88 -7.23 10.48
C LEU A 349 -5.22 -7.96 10.42
N VAL A 350 -6.27 -7.18 10.16
CA VAL A 350 -7.61 -7.71 9.86
C VAL A 350 -7.65 -8.29 8.43
N PRO A 351 -8.54 -9.23 8.12
CA PRO A 351 -8.72 -9.74 6.77
C PRO A 351 -8.99 -8.63 5.73
N PRO A 352 -8.52 -8.76 4.47
CA PRO A 352 -8.76 -7.77 3.42
C PRO A 352 -10.25 -7.45 3.20
N VAL A 353 -11.11 -8.45 3.36
CA VAL A 353 -12.57 -8.29 3.26
C VAL A 353 -13.15 -7.43 4.39
N GLU A 354 -12.67 -7.61 5.63
CA GLU A 354 -13.07 -6.79 6.78
C GLU A 354 -12.58 -5.35 6.62
N ALA A 355 -11.31 -5.18 6.24
CA ALA A 355 -10.75 -3.85 5.98
C ALA A 355 -11.59 -3.11 4.92
N ARG A 356 -11.93 -3.77 3.80
CA ARG A 356 -12.76 -3.20 2.73
C ARG A 356 -14.22 -2.96 3.11
N ALA A 357 -14.70 -3.57 4.20
CA ALA A 357 -16.04 -3.29 4.70
C ALA A 357 -16.16 -1.89 5.33
N LEU A 358 -15.04 -1.25 5.70
CA LEU A 358 -15.02 0.12 6.23
C LEU A 358 -15.66 1.13 5.27
N LEU A 359 -15.45 0.94 3.97
CA LEU A 359 -16.03 1.79 2.95
C LEU A 359 -16.26 1.03 1.66
N ARG A 360 -17.51 1.05 1.19
CA ARG A 360 -17.86 0.55 -0.14
C ARG A 360 -17.41 1.56 -1.19
N THR A 361 -16.44 1.17 -2.01
CA THR A 361 -15.95 1.95 -3.14
C THR A 361 -16.35 1.31 -4.48
N CYS A 362 -16.01 1.97 -5.59
CA CYS A 362 -16.18 1.41 -6.92
C CYS A 362 -15.40 0.08 -7.05
N SER A 363 -16.05 -0.99 -7.48
CA SER A 363 -15.44 -2.31 -7.66
C SER A 363 -14.37 -2.35 -8.74
N PHE A 364 -14.37 -1.38 -9.66
CA PHE A 364 -13.32 -1.23 -10.65
C PHE A 364 -12.04 -0.69 -9.97
N ARG A 365 -11.02 -1.54 -9.77
CA ARG A 365 -9.77 -1.14 -9.09
C ARG A 365 -8.99 -0.05 -9.83
N GLY A 366 -9.15 0.05 -11.15
CA GLY A 366 -8.60 1.15 -11.94
C GLY A 366 -9.36 2.48 -11.81
N CYS A 367 -10.41 2.56 -10.97
CA CYS A 367 -11.19 3.77 -10.81
C CYS A 367 -10.31 4.89 -10.22
N ALA A 368 -10.20 5.97 -10.97
CA ALA A 368 -9.48 7.19 -10.60
C ALA A 368 -10.40 8.41 -10.63
N ARG A 369 -11.73 8.22 -10.63
CA ARG A 369 -12.72 9.30 -10.69
C ARG A 369 -12.84 9.99 -9.33
N LEU A 370 -12.64 11.32 -9.34
CA LEU A 370 -12.75 12.20 -8.17
C LEU A 370 -14.01 13.07 -8.16
N ALA A 371 -14.87 12.94 -9.18
CA ALA A 371 -16.15 13.66 -9.26
C ALA A 371 -17.04 13.44 -8.03
N GLY A 372 -17.68 14.51 -7.57
CA GLY A 372 -18.54 14.54 -6.39
C GLY A 372 -17.80 14.92 -5.11
N ASP A 373 -18.53 15.10 -4.01
CA ASP A 373 -18.00 15.72 -2.80
C ASP A 373 -17.25 14.76 -1.84
N SER A 374 -17.54 13.46 -1.87
CA SER A 374 -16.94 12.46 -0.98
C SER A 374 -17.06 11.02 -1.53
N GLU A 375 -16.07 10.16 -1.26
CA GLU A 375 -16.18 8.71 -1.42
C GLU A 375 -17.13 8.09 -0.40
N ALA A 376 -17.20 8.63 0.83
CA ALA A 376 -18.11 8.12 1.86
C ALA A 376 -19.57 8.20 1.41
N GLU A 377 -19.92 9.24 0.66
CA GLU A 377 -21.28 9.55 0.20
C GLU A 377 -21.48 9.22 -1.29
N ALA A 378 -20.51 8.54 -1.92
CA ALA A 378 -20.57 8.23 -3.34
C ALA A 378 -21.80 7.36 -3.66
N ARG A 379 -22.61 7.82 -4.62
CA ARG A 379 -23.76 7.06 -5.13
C ARG A 379 -23.27 6.01 -6.11
N LEU A 380 -23.24 4.76 -5.67
CA LEU A 380 -22.81 3.63 -6.49
C LEU A 380 -24.01 2.86 -7.04
N GLN A 381 -23.87 2.37 -8.27
CA GLN A 381 -24.85 1.53 -8.95
C GLN A 381 -24.40 0.08 -8.90
N ALA A 382 -25.25 -0.82 -8.42
CA ALA A 382 -24.97 -2.24 -8.41
C ALA A 382 -24.98 -2.83 -9.83
N CYS A 383 -24.18 -3.87 -10.04
CA CYS A 383 -24.24 -4.69 -11.25
C CYS A 383 -25.63 -5.32 -11.34
N ALA A 384 -26.36 -5.02 -12.42
CA ALA A 384 -27.71 -5.53 -12.62
C ALA A 384 -27.80 -7.07 -12.68
N ARG A 385 -26.68 -7.76 -12.96
CA ARG A 385 -26.64 -9.23 -13.04
C ARG A 385 -26.37 -9.88 -11.68
N CYS A 386 -25.25 -9.56 -11.03
CA CYS A 386 -24.87 -10.24 -9.78
C CYS A 386 -25.26 -9.49 -8.51
N GLY A 387 -25.55 -8.19 -8.58
CA GLY A 387 -25.77 -7.33 -7.41
C GLY A 387 -24.55 -7.10 -6.50
N ALA A 388 -23.49 -7.91 -6.65
CA ALA A 388 -22.32 -7.90 -5.76
C ALA A 388 -21.32 -6.78 -6.08
N ALA A 389 -21.11 -6.45 -7.36
CA ALA A 389 -20.21 -5.38 -7.78
C ALA A 389 -20.93 -4.03 -7.88
N TRP A 390 -20.25 -2.94 -7.55
CA TRP A 390 -20.80 -1.58 -7.47
C TRP A 390 -19.93 -0.59 -8.22
N TYR A 391 -20.54 0.36 -8.94
CA TYR A 391 -19.83 1.26 -9.84
C TYR A 391 -20.25 2.71 -9.64
N CYS A 392 -19.28 3.63 -9.65
CA CYS A 392 -19.59 5.07 -9.64
C CYS A 392 -20.13 5.57 -10.98
N CYS A 393 -19.94 4.81 -12.06
CA CYS A 393 -20.39 5.15 -13.41
C CYS A 393 -20.38 3.96 -14.36
N ARG A 394 -21.01 4.16 -15.53
CA ARG A 394 -21.07 3.15 -16.59
C ARG A 394 -19.69 2.80 -17.16
N GLU A 395 -18.78 3.77 -17.27
CA GLU A 395 -17.43 3.51 -17.79
C GLU A 395 -16.67 2.54 -16.89
N CYS A 396 -16.73 2.72 -15.57
CA CYS A 396 -16.10 1.81 -14.61
C CYS A 396 -16.70 0.40 -14.68
N GLN A 397 -18.02 0.28 -14.88
CA GLN A 397 -18.66 -1.01 -15.08
C GLN A 397 -18.14 -1.72 -16.33
N VAL A 398 -18.04 -1.01 -17.46
CA VAL A 398 -17.55 -1.58 -18.72
C VAL A 398 -16.08 -1.99 -18.60
N SER A 399 -15.24 -1.18 -17.97
CA SER A 399 -13.83 -1.52 -17.75
C SER A 399 -13.69 -2.75 -16.85
N HIS A 400 -14.40 -2.80 -15.72
CA HIS A 400 -14.38 -3.97 -14.83
C HIS A 400 -14.92 -5.24 -15.53
N TRP A 401 -15.94 -5.10 -16.37
CA TRP A 401 -16.48 -6.20 -17.19
C TRP A 401 -15.41 -6.79 -18.11
N ARG A 402 -14.57 -5.95 -18.73
CA ARG A 402 -13.48 -6.38 -19.62
C ARG A 402 -12.30 -6.99 -18.86
N GLU A 403 -12.05 -6.56 -17.64
CA GLU A 403 -10.94 -7.02 -16.79
C GLU A 403 -11.18 -8.37 -16.08
N GLY A 404 -12.28 -9.07 -16.40
CA GLY A 404 -12.53 -10.42 -15.87
C GLY A 404 -13.84 -10.57 -15.10
N HIS A 405 -14.55 -9.46 -14.82
CA HIS A 405 -15.83 -9.59 -14.12
C HIS A 405 -16.85 -10.37 -14.94
N LYS A 406 -16.79 -10.32 -16.28
CA LYS A 406 -17.73 -11.05 -17.14
C LYS A 406 -17.71 -12.57 -16.90
N GLU A 407 -16.55 -13.15 -16.62
CA GLU A 407 -16.37 -14.57 -16.30
C GLU A 407 -16.83 -14.89 -14.87
N ALA A 408 -16.59 -13.99 -13.92
CA ALA A 408 -16.93 -14.19 -12.51
C ALA A 408 -18.39 -13.81 -12.15
N CYS A 409 -19.12 -13.15 -13.05
CA CYS A 409 -20.45 -12.60 -12.75
C CYS A 409 -21.55 -13.68 -12.80
N THR A 410 -21.84 -14.28 -11.64
CA THR A 410 -22.97 -15.20 -11.44
C THR A 410 -24.20 -14.47 -10.88
N GLY A 411 -25.41 -14.96 -11.20
CA GLY A 411 -26.66 -14.32 -10.76
C GLY A 411 -26.89 -14.45 -9.25
N PRO A 412 -27.87 -13.74 -8.66
CA PRO A 412 -28.07 -13.67 -7.20
C PRO A 412 -28.56 -14.97 -6.54
N GLY A 413 -28.49 -16.11 -7.23
CA GLY A 413 -29.02 -17.41 -6.79
C GLY A 413 -28.17 -18.64 -7.13
N ASP A 414 -26.95 -18.48 -7.68
CA ASP A 414 -26.09 -19.61 -8.08
C ASP A 414 -25.04 -20.02 -7.03
N SER A 415 -24.94 -19.32 -5.89
CA SER A 415 -23.94 -19.61 -4.85
C SER A 415 -24.30 -20.78 -3.92
N GLY A 416 -25.01 -21.81 -4.41
CA GLY A 416 -25.63 -22.82 -3.52
C GLY A 416 -25.96 -24.20 -4.08
N ARG A 417 -25.34 -24.69 -5.17
CA ARG A 417 -25.38 -26.13 -5.51
C ARG A 417 -24.02 -26.65 -5.96
N PRO A 418 -23.37 -27.56 -5.21
CA PRO A 418 -22.28 -28.34 -5.76
C PRO A 418 -22.86 -29.31 -6.80
N GLY A 419 -22.35 -29.23 -8.02
CA GLY A 419 -22.55 -30.24 -9.07
C GLY A 419 -21.57 -31.38 -8.94
#